data_AF-A0A0G1UQD3-F1
#
_entry.id   AF-A0A0G1UQD3-F1
#
_cell.length_a   1.000
_cell.length_b   1.000
_cell.length_c   1.000
_cell.angle_alpha   90.00
_cell.angle_beta   90.00
_cell.angle_gamma   90.00
#
_symmetry.space_group_name_H-M   'P 1'
#
loop_
_entity.id
_entity.type
_entity.pdbx_description
1 polymer ?
#
loop_
_entity_poly.entity_id
_entity_poly.type
_entity_poly.pdbx_seq_one_letter_code
_entity_poly.pdbx_strand_id
1 'polypeptide(L)'
;MNQKFEDYLRSTKEVGYTEKVLHSILDVAGLPGARLGEMVLLETGQKGQVSALTKEAVEVLVLSKQEAAVGTRVVRTGRKLAADVGENLLGRTIEVSGRVVSGGDMTGGEWELRDVDITPSGISNRNKITKPISTGVIMVDLMIPLGRGQRELVVGDRKTGKSHFLLQMMVAQAREGNVCVYAAVGKKRTEILKVENYLEKQKVMDKCVIVAASSEDSAGEIYLCPYVGMTISEYFRDRGRDVLLVLDDMTTHAKFYRELSLLSGRFPGRDSYPGDIFHVHSKLVERAGNFKIGNKEVSITCIPVVESVMGDITGYIQTNMMSMTDGHIYFDSDLFYRGRRPAVNPFISVTRVGRQTQQALGRDIARVLFELLNSYEKTQSFLKFGAELGENSRQILAMGDRVLAFFDQPPDSPVPPSLQKLLMASLISGMWAGKDTAKVLEKFAASPELVNAVEEIISRSKSLNELIEEARKQNEKLKILWN
;
A
#
# COMPACT_ATOMS: atom_id res chain seq x y z
N MET A 1 -21.41 15.43 -27.77
CA MET A 1 -20.84 15.74 -26.43
C MET A 1 -21.67 16.76 -25.63
N ASN A 2 -22.51 17.61 -26.23
CA ASN A 2 -23.29 18.63 -25.50
C ASN A 2 -24.55 18.14 -24.74
N GLN A 3 -24.99 16.90 -24.89
CA GLN A 3 -26.27 16.48 -24.32
C GLN A 3 -26.26 16.43 -22.79
N LYS A 4 -25.22 15.84 -22.17
CA LYS A 4 -25.10 15.80 -20.70
C LYS A 4 -24.98 17.20 -20.09
N PHE A 5 -24.26 18.11 -20.75
CA PHE A 5 -24.13 19.48 -20.29
C PHE A 5 -25.48 20.20 -20.30
N GLU A 6 -26.21 20.12 -21.42
CA GLU A 6 -27.54 20.72 -21.56
C GLU A 6 -28.56 20.08 -20.59
N ASP A 7 -28.46 18.77 -20.31
CA ASP A 7 -29.31 18.09 -19.33
C ASP A 7 -29.06 18.63 -17.92
N TYR A 8 -27.79 18.79 -17.52
CA TYR A 8 -27.43 19.40 -16.24
C TYR A 8 -27.85 20.87 -16.17
N LEU A 9 -27.67 21.65 -17.24
CA LEU A 9 -28.14 23.03 -17.32
C LEU A 9 -29.66 23.13 -17.14
N ARG A 10 -30.44 22.26 -17.79
CA ARG A 10 -31.90 22.23 -17.63
C ARG A 10 -32.33 21.85 -16.21
N SER A 11 -31.61 20.93 -15.58
CA SER A 11 -31.94 20.44 -14.24
C SER A 11 -31.60 21.46 -13.14
N THR A 12 -30.44 22.10 -13.23
CA THR A 12 -29.93 23.03 -12.21
C THR A 12 -30.36 24.47 -12.47
N LYS A 13 -30.62 24.83 -13.73
CA LYS A 13 -30.97 26.18 -14.21
C LYS A 13 -29.91 27.23 -13.86
N GLU A 14 -28.70 26.81 -13.52
CA GLU A 14 -27.57 27.65 -13.19
C GLU A 14 -26.45 27.40 -14.20
N VAL A 15 -25.87 28.48 -14.71
CA VAL A 15 -24.67 28.45 -15.54
C VAL A 15 -23.65 29.40 -14.94
N GLY A 16 -22.40 28.99 -14.93
CA GLY A 16 -21.27 29.83 -14.61
C GLY A 16 -20.38 30.04 -15.81
N TYR A 17 -19.50 31.04 -15.72
CA TYR A 17 -18.53 31.38 -16.75
C TYR A 17 -17.15 31.46 -16.13
N THR A 18 -16.18 30.79 -16.76
CA THR A 18 -14.79 30.86 -16.32
C THR A 18 -14.24 32.26 -16.52
N GLU A 19 -13.88 32.96 -15.45
CA GLU A 19 -13.28 34.30 -15.50
C GLU A 19 -11.75 34.24 -15.53
N LYS A 20 -11.18 33.29 -14.78
CA LYS A 20 -9.74 33.12 -14.65
C LYS A 20 -9.35 31.66 -14.78
N VAL A 21 -8.22 31.43 -15.44
CA VAL A 21 -7.64 30.10 -15.64
C VAL A 21 -6.21 30.12 -15.11
N LEU A 22 -5.94 29.26 -14.13
CA LEU A 22 -4.61 29.02 -13.56
C LEU A 22 -4.31 27.53 -13.60
N HIS A 23 -3.77 27.06 -14.74
CA HIS A 23 -3.54 25.63 -15.00
C HIS A 23 -4.81 24.80 -14.78
N SER A 24 -4.85 23.98 -13.72
CA SER A 24 -5.99 23.14 -13.36
C SER A 24 -7.02 23.83 -12.46
N ILE A 25 -6.86 25.10 -12.12
CA ILE A 25 -7.75 25.85 -11.23
C ILE A 25 -8.47 26.93 -12.03
N LEU A 26 -9.80 26.98 -11.89
CA LEU A 26 -10.65 27.96 -12.53
C LEU A 26 -11.39 28.78 -11.48
N ASP A 27 -11.44 30.10 -11.67
CA ASP A 27 -12.42 30.93 -10.99
C ASP A 27 -13.63 31.05 -11.91
N VAL A 28 -14.77 30.54 -11.42
CA VAL A 28 -16.03 30.51 -12.17
C VAL A 28 -17.01 31.48 -11.51
N ALA A 29 -17.40 32.52 -12.24
CA ALA A 29 -18.48 33.41 -11.80
C ALA A 29 -19.85 32.79 -12.06
N GLY A 30 -20.79 33.02 -11.13
CA GLY A 30 -22.11 32.39 -11.14
C GLY A 30 -22.19 31.17 -10.22
N LEU A 31 -23.06 30.22 -10.56
CA LEU A 31 -23.30 28.99 -9.79
C LEU A 31 -23.64 29.21 -8.29
N PRO A 32 -24.64 30.05 -7.95
CA PRO A 32 -24.92 30.47 -6.57
C PRO A 32 -25.27 29.31 -5.62
N GLY A 33 -25.76 28.18 -6.12
CA GLY A 33 -26.06 27.03 -5.28
C GLY A 33 -24.91 26.02 -5.16
N ALA A 34 -23.73 26.26 -5.76
CA ALA A 34 -22.60 25.33 -5.75
C ALA A 34 -22.19 24.94 -4.33
N ARG A 35 -21.87 23.66 -4.14
CA ARG A 35 -21.43 23.11 -2.85
C ARG A 35 -19.97 22.68 -2.92
N LEU A 36 -19.26 22.79 -1.80
CA LEU A 36 -17.90 22.27 -1.68
C LEU A 36 -17.87 20.77 -1.99
N GLY A 37 -16.95 20.35 -2.87
CA GLY A 37 -16.82 18.98 -3.33
C GLY A 37 -17.84 18.53 -4.38
N GLU A 38 -18.74 19.42 -4.82
CA GLU A 38 -19.68 19.16 -5.92
C GLU A 38 -18.92 19.00 -7.25
N MET A 39 -19.34 18.05 -8.08
CA MET A 39 -18.83 17.91 -9.44
C MET A 39 -19.49 18.98 -10.32
N VAL A 40 -18.68 19.59 -11.18
CA VAL A 40 -19.12 20.48 -12.25
C VAL A 40 -18.68 19.93 -13.60
N LEU A 41 -19.37 20.36 -14.66
CA LEU A 41 -19.08 19.98 -16.04
C LEU A 41 -18.90 21.24 -16.88
N LEU A 42 -17.80 21.33 -17.60
CA LEU A 42 -17.56 22.39 -18.58
C LEU A 42 -18.26 22.02 -19.89
N GLU A 43 -18.62 23.01 -20.71
CA GLU A 43 -19.25 22.77 -22.02
C GLU A 43 -18.35 21.98 -22.99
N THR A 44 -17.04 22.03 -22.76
CA THR A 44 -16.02 21.23 -23.45
C THR A 44 -16.07 19.74 -23.07
N GLY A 45 -16.87 19.37 -22.06
CA GLY A 45 -17.01 18.02 -21.52
C GLY A 45 -16.03 17.68 -20.40
N GLN A 46 -15.16 18.61 -20.02
CA GLN A 46 -14.21 18.42 -18.93
C GLN A 46 -14.94 18.42 -17.59
N LYS A 47 -14.57 17.50 -16.69
CA LYS A 47 -15.10 17.45 -15.33
C LYS A 47 -14.23 18.30 -14.40
N GLY A 48 -14.86 18.89 -13.40
CA GLY A 48 -14.17 19.56 -12.31
C GLY A 48 -14.83 19.29 -10.96
N GLN A 49 -14.15 19.66 -9.89
CA GLN A 49 -14.67 19.62 -8.53
C GLN A 49 -14.59 21.02 -7.91
N VAL A 50 -15.65 21.46 -7.25
CA VAL A 50 -15.63 22.70 -6.47
C VAL A 50 -14.67 22.54 -5.29
N SER A 51 -13.57 23.29 -5.30
CA SER A 51 -12.49 23.23 -4.31
C SER A 51 -12.57 24.35 -3.27
N ALA A 52 -13.17 25.49 -3.61
CA ALA A 52 -13.47 26.57 -2.70
C ALA A 52 -14.66 27.42 -3.17
N LEU A 53 -15.26 28.14 -2.23
CA LEU A 53 -16.36 29.08 -2.48
C LEU A 53 -15.95 30.43 -1.91
N THR A 54 -15.85 31.45 -2.77
CA THR A 54 -15.58 32.82 -2.36
C THR A 54 -16.83 33.69 -2.58
N LYS A 55 -16.78 34.96 -2.18
CA LYS A 55 -17.89 35.88 -2.43
C LYS A 55 -18.07 36.21 -3.92
N GLU A 56 -16.99 36.14 -4.67
CA GLU A 56 -16.91 36.64 -6.06
C GLU A 56 -16.93 35.50 -7.08
N ALA A 57 -16.36 34.34 -6.74
CA ALA A 57 -16.25 33.20 -7.62
C ALA A 57 -16.31 31.83 -6.90
N VAL A 58 -16.68 30.81 -7.66
CA VAL A 58 -16.55 29.40 -7.32
C VAL A 58 -15.22 28.89 -7.86
N GLU A 59 -14.33 28.44 -6.99
CA GLU A 59 -13.06 27.84 -7.40
C GLU A 59 -13.29 26.37 -7.79
N VAL A 60 -12.85 26.01 -8.99
CA VAL A 60 -13.02 24.67 -9.57
C VAL A 60 -11.66 24.07 -9.91
N LEU A 61 -11.38 22.89 -9.35
CA LEU A 61 -10.27 22.02 -9.74
C LEU A 61 -10.67 21.13 -10.92
N VAL A 62 -10.04 21.32 -12.07
CA VAL A 62 -10.33 20.61 -13.33
C VAL A 62 -9.56 19.29 -13.41
N LEU A 63 -10.28 18.24 -13.80
CA LEU A 63 -9.78 16.87 -13.93
C LEU A 63 -9.47 16.55 -15.40
N SER A 64 -8.63 17.38 -16.01
CA SER A 64 -8.25 17.24 -17.42
C SER A 64 -6.89 17.88 -17.67
N LYS A 65 -6.14 17.30 -18.62
CA LYS A 65 -4.89 17.85 -19.16
C LYS A 65 -5.09 19.07 -20.05
N GLN A 66 -6.22 19.11 -20.76
CA GLN A 66 -6.52 20.22 -21.65
C GLN A 66 -6.84 21.44 -20.78
N GLU A 67 -6.24 22.59 -21.09
CA GLU A 67 -6.55 23.84 -20.42
C GLU A 67 -7.95 24.31 -20.84
N ALA A 68 -8.70 24.86 -19.88
CA ALA A 68 -9.98 25.49 -20.16
C ALA A 68 -9.75 26.92 -20.68
N ALA A 69 -10.68 27.43 -21.51
CA ALA A 69 -10.61 28.82 -21.97
C ALA A 69 -11.38 29.76 -21.03
N VAL A 70 -10.97 31.03 -20.97
CA VAL A 70 -11.78 32.09 -20.36
C VAL A 70 -13.10 32.21 -21.12
N GLY A 71 -14.20 32.40 -20.40
CA GLY A 71 -15.57 32.45 -20.93
C GLY A 71 -16.23 31.08 -21.12
N THR A 72 -15.50 29.98 -20.90
CA THR A 72 -16.07 28.61 -20.98
C THR A 72 -17.26 28.49 -20.02
N ARG A 73 -18.38 27.97 -20.52
CA ARG A 73 -19.58 27.72 -19.69
C ARG A 73 -19.38 26.51 -18.78
N VAL A 74 -19.82 26.64 -17.53
CA VAL A 74 -19.72 25.62 -16.50
C VAL A 74 -21.11 25.37 -15.91
N VAL A 75 -21.48 24.11 -15.74
CA VAL A 75 -22.74 23.72 -15.10
C VAL A 75 -22.50 22.83 -13.92
N ARG A 76 -23.43 22.92 -12.96
CA ARG A 76 -23.46 22.08 -11.77
C ARG A 76 -24.07 20.73 -12.07
N THR A 77 -23.58 19.70 -11.40
CA THR A 77 -24.19 18.36 -11.48
C THR A 77 -25.15 18.08 -10.32
N GLY A 78 -25.13 18.89 -9.25
CA GLY A 78 -25.89 18.68 -8.02
C GLY A 78 -25.42 17.48 -7.18
N ARG A 79 -24.32 16.84 -7.58
CA ARG A 79 -23.78 15.63 -6.94
C ARG A 79 -22.31 15.85 -6.59
N LYS A 80 -21.82 15.12 -5.58
CA LYS A 80 -20.40 15.09 -5.27
C LYS A 80 -19.63 14.37 -6.37
N LEU A 81 -18.33 14.62 -6.41
CA LEU A 81 -17.43 13.83 -7.24
C LEU A 81 -17.53 12.36 -6.85
N ALA A 82 -17.75 11.51 -7.84
CA ALA A 82 -17.96 10.08 -7.66
C ALA A 82 -17.17 9.27 -8.70
N ALA A 83 -16.84 8.03 -8.33
CA ALA A 83 -16.19 7.05 -9.18
C ALA A 83 -17.16 5.90 -9.48
N ASP A 84 -17.09 5.40 -10.71
CA ASP A 84 -17.76 4.17 -11.11
C ASP A 84 -16.99 2.98 -10.53
N VAL A 85 -17.66 2.17 -9.72
CA VAL A 85 -17.08 0.98 -9.07
C VAL A 85 -17.88 -0.27 -9.45
N GLY A 86 -17.19 -1.41 -9.53
CA GLY A 86 -17.78 -2.66 -9.98
C GLY A 86 -16.82 -3.84 -9.87
N GLU A 87 -17.35 -5.06 -9.87
CA GLU A 87 -16.55 -6.29 -9.90
C GLU A 87 -15.67 -6.37 -11.16
N ASN A 88 -16.14 -5.80 -12.26
CA ASN A 88 -15.44 -5.80 -13.55
C ASN A 88 -14.14 -4.97 -13.56
N LEU A 89 -13.86 -4.22 -12.49
CA LEU A 89 -12.58 -3.51 -12.34
C LEU A 89 -11.43 -4.47 -12.06
N LEU A 90 -11.71 -5.68 -11.57
CA LEU A 90 -10.71 -6.71 -11.34
C LEU A 90 -10.00 -7.08 -12.65
N GLY A 91 -8.67 -7.10 -12.62
CA GLY A 91 -7.84 -7.33 -13.80
C GLY A 91 -7.71 -6.12 -14.72
N ARG A 92 -7.97 -4.90 -14.24
CA ARG A 92 -7.88 -3.67 -15.05
C ARG A 92 -6.95 -2.64 -14.45
N THR A 93 -6.35 -1.86 -15.34
CA THR A 93 -5.75 -0.57 -15.00
C THR A 93 -6.67 0.54 -15.47
N ILE A 94 -7.05 1.43 -14.57
CA ILE A 94 -7.96 2.54 -14.85
C ILE A 94 -7.33 3.89 -14.51
N GLU A 95 -7.72 4.92 -15.24
CA GLU A 95 -7.49 6.32 -14.86
C GLU A 95 -8.49 6.75 -13.77
N VAL A 96 -8.20 7.86 -13.11
CA VAL A 96 -9.08 8.53 -12.15
C VAL A 96 -10.43 8.90 -12.75
N SER A 97 -10.47 9.14 -14.06
CA SER A 97 -11.69 9.42 -14.82
C SER A 97 -12.65 8.23 -14.92
N GLY A 98 -12.19 7.02 -14.59
CA GLY A 98 -12.88 5.75 -14.81
C GLY A 98 -12.55 5.09 -16.16
N ARG A 99 -11.74 5.74 -17.00
CA ARG A 99 -11.31 5.18 -18.29
C ARG A 99 -10.36 4.01 -18.06
N VAL A 100 -10.63 2.88 -18.70
CA VAL A 100 -9.70 1.74 -18.72
C VAL A 100 -8.54 2.03 -19.66
N VAL A 101 -7.33 1.85 -19.14
CA VAL A 101 -6.07 1.98 -19.88
C VAL A 101 -5.61 0.62 -20.38
N SER A 102 -5.80 -0.44 -19.58
CA SER A 102 -5.37 -1.80 -19.92
C SER A 102 -6.20 -2.88 -19.23
N GLY A 103 -6.05 -4.12 -19.70
CA GLY A 103 -6.81 -5.30 -19.24
C GLY A 103 -8.07 -5.61 -20.07
N GLY A 104 -8.31 -4.90 -21.18
CA GLY A 104 -9.42 -5.14 -22.10
C GLY A 104 -10.72 -4.40 -21.73
N ASP A 105 -11.71 -4.48 -22.62
CA ASP A 105 -12.96 -3.72 -22.48
C ASP A 105 -13.79 -4.17 -21.26
N MET A 106 -14.51 -3.21 -20.69
CA MET A 106 -15.52 -3.48 -19.66
C MET A 106 -16.81 -3.92 -20.36
N THR A 107 -17.15 -5.21 -20.29
CA THR A 107 -18.40 -5.73 -20.85
C THR A 107 -19.27 -6.29 -19.73
N GLY A 108 -20.55 -5.87 -19.70
CA GLY A 108 -21.52 -6.33 -18.71
C GLY A 108 -21.25 -5.86 -17.27
N GLY A 109 -21.96 -6.47 -16.31
CA GLY A 109 -21.83 -6.30 -14.86
C GLY A 109 -22.50 -5.06 -14.24
N GLU A 110 -22.72 -5.14 -12.92
CA GLU A 110 -23.35 -4.07 -12.14
C GLU A 110 -22.34 -2.98 -11.81
N TRP A 111 -22.70 -1.75 -12.16
CA TRP A 111 -21.94 -0.54 -11.84
C TRP A 111 -22.64 0.23 -10.75
N GLU A 112 -21.88 0.66 -9.77
CA GLU A 112 -22.34 1.50 -8.67
C GLU A 112 -21.53 2.81 -8.71
N LEU A 113 -22.22 3.93 -8.59
CA LEU A 113 -21.57 5.24 -8.53
C LEU A 113 -21.35 5.59 -7.05
N ARG A 114 -20.10 5.77 -6.63
CA ARG A 114 -19.74 6.07 -5.23
C ARG A 114 -18.96 7.37 -5.09
N ASP A 115 -19.35 8.18 -4.11
CA ASP A 115 -18.63 9.41 -3.76
C ASP A 115 -17.17 9.10 -3.39
N VAL A 116 -16.23 9.85 -3.98
CA VAL A 116 -14.80 9.59 -3.76
C VAL A 116 -14.26 10.16 -2.46
N ASP A 117 -14.89 11.20 -1.94
CA ASP A 117 -14.51 11.89 -0.71
C ASP A 117 -15.64 11.82 0.33
N ILE A 118 -15.61 10.74 1.12
CA ILE A 118 -16.56 10.47 2.19
C ILE A 118 -15.90 10.62 3.57
N THR A 119 -16.74 10.83 4.58
CA THR A 119 -16.28 10.81 5.97
C THR A 119 -15.93 9.38 6.39
N PRO A 120 -14.78 9.14 7.05
CA PRO A 120 -14.42 7.83 7.55
C PRO A 120 -15.47 7.26 8.50
N SER A 121 -15.60 5.93 8.51
CA SER A 121 -16.51 5.27 9.45
C SER A 121 -16.07 5.48 10.90
N GLY A 122 -17.05 5.79 11.76
CA GLY A 122 -16.86 5.94 13.19
C GLY A 122 -16.46 4.65 13.91
N ILE A 123 -16.12 4.78 15.19
CA ILE A 123 -15.58 3.70 16.03
C ILE A 123 -16.57 2.53 16.19
N SER A 124 -17.88 2.81 16.22
CA SER A 124 -18.93 1.80 16.44
C SER A 124 -18.92 0.66 15.41
N ASN A 125 -18.43 0.91 14.20
CA ASN A 125 -18.43 -0.04 13.10
C ASN A 125 -17.10 -0.78 12.94
N ARG A 126 -16.13 -0.52 13.84
CA ARG A 126 -14.78 -1.08 13.78
C ARG A 126 -14.61 -2.25 14.74
N ASN A 127 -13.82 -3.21 14.32
CA ASN A 127 -13.34 -4.31 15.15
C ASN A 127 -11.85 -4.15 15.46
N LYS A 128 -11.39 -4.80 16.53
CA LYS A 128 -9.95 -4.89 16.83
C LYS A 128 -9.26 -5.73 15.75
N ILE A 129 -8.04 -5.35 15.39
CA ILE A 129 -7.22 -6.12 14.45
C ILE A 129 -6.63 -7.33 15.19
N THR A 130 -7.13 -8.52 14.89
CA THR A 130 -6.74 -9.77 15.57
C THR A 130 -6.13 -10.82 14.63
N LYS A 131 -6.33 -10.68 13.32
CA LYS A 131 -5.84 -11.62 12.30
C LYS A 131 -4.54 -11.10 11.69
N PRO A 132 -3.51 -11.95 11.52
CA PRO A 132 -2.29 -11.56 10.83
C PRO A 132 -2.52 -11.42 9.32
N ILE A 133 -1.70 -10.61 8.65
CA ILE A 133 -1.62 -10.52 7.19
C ILE A 133 -0.22 -10.93 6.75
N SER A 134 -0.11 -11.79 5.73
CA SER A 134 1.19 -12.19 5.19
C SER A 134 1.64 -11.23 4.09
N THR A 135 2.91 -10.83 4.16
CA THR A 135 3.57 -10.08 3.09
C THR A 135 4.27 -10.99 2.09
N GLY A 136 4.48 -12.26 2.43
CA GLY A 136 5.30 -13.18 1.65
C GLY A 136 6.80 -12.84 1.71
N VAL A 137 7.20 -11.88 2.55
CA VAL A 137 8.58 -11.44 2.73
C VAL A 137 9.04 -11.88 4.11
N ILE A 138 9.97 -12.84 4.14
CA ILE A 138 10.40 -13.56 5.35
C ILE A 138 10.77 -12.60 6.48
N MET A 139 11.62 -11.59 6.19
CA MET A 139 12.08 -10.64 7.21
C MET A 139 10.91 -9.89 7.86
N VAL A 140 9.95 -9.43 7.05
CA VAL A 140 8.82 -8.63 7.54
C VAL A 140 7.85 -9.52 8.31
N ASP A 141 7.44 -10.66 7.76
CA ASP A 141 6.48 -11.56 8.40
C ASP A 141 7.00 -12.15 9.73
N LEU A 142 8.32 -12.34 9.87
CA LEU A 142 8.92 -12.87 11.10
C LEU A 142 9.30 -11.79 12.13
N MET A 143 9.77 -10.61 11.70
CA MET A 143 10.27 -9.57 12.62
C MET A 143 9.33 -8.38 12.79
N ILE A 144 8.56 -8.02 11.77
CA ILE A 144 7.66 -6.86 11.74
C ILE A 144 6.24 -7.35 11.36
N PRO A 145 5.63 -8.19 12.20
CA PRO A 145 4.34 -8.80 11.87
C PRO A 145 3.27 -7.74 11.63
N LEU A 146 2.44 -7.96 10.61
CA LEU A 146 1.34 -7.06 10.27
C LEU A 146 -0.03 -7.72 10.52
N GLY A 147 -1.06 -6.92 10.66
CA GLY A 147 -2.45 -7.33 10.86
C GLY A 147 -3.41 -6.92 9.75
N ARG A 148 -4.48 -7.72 9.56
CA ARG A 148 -5.57 -7.40 8.63
C ARG A 148 -6.36 -6.18 9.11
N GLY A 149 -6.36 -5.13 8.29
CA GLY A 149 -6.97 -3.83 8.60
C GLY A 149 -6.00 -2.82 9.21
N GLN A 150 -4.72 -3.16 9.34
CA GLN A 150 -3.68 -2.25 9.80
C GLN A 150 -3.35 -1.21 8.71
N ARG A 151 -2.97 -0.02 9.13
CA ARG A 151 -2.41 1.01 8.26
C ARG A 151 -0.91 1.06 8.51
N GLU A 152 -0.12 0.49 7.61
CA GLU A 152 1.33 0.37 7.80
C GLU A 152 2.08 1.20 6.76
N LEU A 153 2.83 2.22 7.22
CA LEU A 153 3.61 3.07 6.34
C LEU A 153 4.82 2.32 5.77
N VAL A 154 5.09 2.46 4.48
CA VAL A 154 6.38 2.06 3.89
C VAL A 154 7.17 3.32 3.56
N VAL A 155 8.34 3.48 4.20
CA VAL A 155 9.15 4.70 4.10
C VAL A 155 10.60 4.36 3.80
N GLY A 156 11.25 5.17 2.97
CA GLY A 156 12.67 5.01 2.63
C GLY A 156 13.03 5.76 1.36
N ASP A 157 14.32 5.80 1.02
CA ASP A 157 14.79 6.62 -0.11
C ASP A 157 14.35 6.05 -1.47
N ARG A 158 14.52 6.83 -2.53
CA ARG A 158 14.32 6.34 -3.89
C ARG A 158 15.16 5.10 -4.15
N LYS A 159 14.57 4.15 -4.88
CA LYS A 159 15.24 2.93 -5.38
C LYS A 159 15.79 1.99 -4.29
N THR A 160 15.28 2.04 -3.05
CA THR A 160 15.66 1.11 -1.97
C THR A 160 14.92 -0.24 -1.98
N GLY A 161 14.05 -0.47 -2.97
CA GLY A 161 13.31 -1.74 -3.12
C GLY A 161 11.86 -1.73 -2.62
N LYS A 162 11.33 -0.58 -2.17
CA LYS A 162 9.93 -0.42 -1.70
C LYS A 162 8.91 -1.05 -2.64
N SER A 163 8.94 -0.73 -3.94
CA SER A 163 7.97 -1.26 -4.90
C SER A 163 8.03 -2.79 -5.05
N HIS A 164 9.21 -3.40 -4.96
CA HIS A 164 9.32 -4.87 -5.01
C HIS A 164 8.65 -5.52 -3.80
N PHE A 165 8.84 -4.96 -2.61
CA PHE A 165 8.14 -5.42 -1.40
C PHE A 165 6.62 -5.30 -1.52
N LEU A 166 6.12 -4.17 -2.01
CA LEU A 166 4.67 -3.96 -2.21
C LEU A 166 4.09 -4.99 -3.19
N LEU A 167 4.78 -5.25 -4.29
CA LEU A 167 4.38 -6.24 -5.29
C LEU A 167 4.38 -7.67 -4.72
N GLN A 168 5.38 -8.04 -3.92
CA GLN A 168 5.40 -9.34 -3.21
C GLN A 168 4.22 -9.48 -2.27
N MET A 169 3.92 -8.44 -1.50
CA MET A 169 2.77 -8.40 -0.59
C MET A 169 1.45 -8.54 -1.36
N MET A 170 1.28 -7.83 -2.48
CA MET A 170 0.10 -8.00 -3.34
C MET A 170 -0.04 -9.42 -3.88
N VAL A 171 1.05 -10.04 -4.34
CA VAL A 171 1.00 -11.44 -4.81
C VAL A 171 0.61 -12.40 -3.68
N ALA A 172 1.17 -12.23 -2.49
CA ALA A 172 0.83 -13.04 -1.33
C ALA A 172 -0.67 -12.92 -0.99
N GLN A 173 -1.19 -11.69 -0.95
CA GLN A 173 -2.58 -11.42 -0.61
C GLN A 173 -3.57 -11.85 -1.69
N ALA A 174 -3.24 -11.65 -2.96
CA ALA A 174 -4.05 -12.16 -4.06
C ALA A 174 -4.11 -13.69 -4.07
N ARG A 175 -3.00 -14.38 -3.76
CA ARG A 175 -2.99 -15.85 -3.62
C ARG A 175 -3.85 -16.33 -2.44
N GLU A 176 -3.93 -15.57 -1.36
CA GLU A 176 -4.88 -15.80 -0.25
C GLU A 176 -6.35 -15.52 -0.61
N GLY A 177 -6.62 -14.94 -1.78
CA GLY A 177 -7.98 -14.63 -2.24
C GLY A 177 -8.47 -13.22 -1.90
N ASN A 178 -7.59 -12.36 -1.40
CA ASN A 178 -7.93 -10.96 -1.09
C ASN A 178 -7.86 -10.10 -2.36
N VAL A 179 -8.64 -9.02 -2.39
CA VAL A 179 -8.55 -8.05 -3.49
C VAL A 179 -7.36 -7.12 -3.23
N CYS A 180 -6.58 -6.84 -4.26
CA CYS A 180 -5.47 -5.90 -4.16
C CYS A 180 -5.73 -4.67 -5.02
N VAL A 181 -5.64 -3.48 -4.44
CA VAL A 181 -5.78 -2.21 -5.16
C VAL A 181 -4.46 -1.45 -5.09
N TYR A 182 -3.94 -1.04 -6.24
CA TYR A 182 -2.70 -0.25 -6.34
C TYR A 182 -3.00 1.12 -6.90
N ALA A 183 -2.93 2.16 -6.07
CA ALA A 183 -3.02 3.55 -6.51
C ALA A 183 -1.63 4.08 -6.86
N ALA A 184 -1.34 4.20 -8.15
CA ALA A 184 -0.10 4.78 -8.69
C ALA A 184 -0.28 6.30 -8.81
N VAL A 185 0.24 7.04 -7.83
CA VAL A 185 0.08 8.49 -7.69
C VAL A 185 1.27 9.23 -8.28
N GLY A 186 1.05 9.89 -9.42
CA GLY A 186 2.07 10.69 -10.13
C GLY A 186 3.26 9.87 -10.62
N LYS A 187 3.08 8.57 -10.90
CA LYS A 187 4.16 7.68 -11.34
C LYS A 187 4.41 7.79 -12.85
N LYS A 188 5.61 7.43 -13.29
CA LYS A 188 5.87 7.33 -14.74
C LYS A 188 5.09 6.17 -15.33
N ARG A 189 4.59 6.32 -16.55
CA ARG A 189 3.88 5.23 -17.27
C ARG A 189 4.70 3.94 -17.34
N THR A 190 6.01 4.06 -17.51
CA THR A 190 6.93 2.89 -17.52
C THR A 190 7.04 2.18 -16.18
N GLU A 191 6.80 2.87 -15.06
CA GLU A 191 6.75 2.25 -13.74
C GLU A 191 5.41 1.55 -13.51
N ILE A 192 4.31 2.15 -13.98
CA ILE A 192 2.97 1.55 -13.94
C ILE A 192 2.93 0.25 -14.75
N LEU A 193 3.47 0.25 -15.97
CA LEU A 193 3.58 -0.95 -16.80
C LEU A 193 4.42 -2.05 -16.15
N LYS A 194 5.44 -1.70 -15.36
CA LYS A 194 6.24 -2.70 -14.62
C LYS A 194 5.42 -3.38 -13.53
N VAL A 195 4.56 -2.63 -12.83
CA VAL A 195 3.63 -3.17 -11.84
C VAL A 195 2.65 -4.14 -12.50
N GLU A 196 2.03 -3.72 -13.60
CA GLU A 196 1.11 -4.56 -14.38
C GLU A 196 1.77 -5.85 -14.86
N ASN A 197 2.89 -5.74 -15.59
CA ASN A 197 3.62 -6.90 -16.11
C ASN A 197 4.05 -7.88 -15.00
N TYR A 198 4.41 -7.35 -13.82
CA TYR A 198 4.77 -8.20 -12.68
C TYR A 198 3.56 -8.98 -12.16
N LEU A 199 2.40 -8.34 -11.98
CA LEU A 199 1.18 -9.00 -11.51
C LEU A 199 0.63 -10.01 -12.53
N GLU A 200 0.75 -9.72 -13.83
CA GLU A 200 0.43 -10.65 -14.91
C GLU A 200 1.37 -11.85 -14.93
N LYS A 201 2.69 -11.63 -14.85
CA LYS A 201 3.71 -12.70 -14.76
C LYS A 201 3.45 -13.62 -13.57
N GLN A 202 3.01 -13.06 -12.45
CA GLN A 202 2.68 -13.80 -11.23
C GLN A 202 1.28 -14.44 -11.26
N LYS A 203 0.49 -14.20 -12.32
CA LYS A 203 -0.86 -14.73 -12.55
C LYS A 203 -1.84 -14.38 -11.43
N VAL A 204 -1.80 -13.12 -10.98
CA VAL A 204 -2.69 -12.60 -9.93
C VAL A 204 -3.44 -11.33 -10.34
N MET A 205 -3.23 -10.84 -11.56
CA MET A 205 -3.85 -9.60 -12.05
C MET A 205 -5.38 -9.65 -11.99
N ASP A 206 -5.99 -10.83 -12.14
CA ASP A 206 -7.44 -11.09 -12.02
C ASP A 206 -8.03 -10.76 -10.63
N LYS A 207 -7.19 -10.58 -9.61
CA LYS A 207 -7.60 -10.14 -8.26
C LYS A 207 -7.15 -8.72 -7.92
N CYS A 208 -6.55 -8.04 -8.89
CA CYS A 208 -5.94 -6.73 -8.70
C CYS A 208 -6.69 -5.64 -9.48
N VAL A 209 -6.67 -4.42 -8.95
CA VAL A 209 -7.07 -3.21 -9.68
C VAL A 209 -5.94 -2.20 -9.57
N ILE A 210 -5.50 -1.63 -10.70
CA ILE A 210 -4.53 -0.54 -10.70
C ILE A 210 -5.28 0.76 -11.01
N VAL A 211 -5.22 1.73 -10.09
CA VAL A 211 -5.67 3.09 -10.34
C VAL A 211 -4.44 3.93 -10.67
N ALA A 212 -4.38 4.47 -11.88
CA ALA A 212 -3.22 5.16 -12.40
C ALA A 212 -3.51 6.65 -12.59
N ALA A 213 -2.66 7.47 -11.98
CA ALA A 213 -2.45 8.85 -12.39
C ALA A 213 -0.95 9.04 -12.65
N SER A 214 -0.59 9.24 -13.90
CA SER A 214 0.79 9.44 -14.32
C SER A 214 1.32 10.81 -13.92
N SER A 215 2.64 10.98 -13.88
CA SER A 215 3.30 12.29 -13.71
C SER A 215 2.94 13.32 -14.79
N GLU A 216 2.37 12.88 -15.92
CA GLU A 216 1.89 13.72 -17.02
C GLU A 216 0.38 14.02 -16.94
N ASP A 217 -0.31 13.49 -15.93
CA ASP A 217 -1.74 13.70 -15.69
C ASP A 217 -2.00 15.03 -14.96
N SER A 218 -3.25 15.51 -14.98
CA SER A 218 -3.53 16.80 -14.36
C SER A 218 -3.27 16.74 -12.86
N ALA A 219 -2.91 17.87 -12.24
CA ALA A 219 -2.69 17.94 -10.81
C ALA A 219 -3.93 17.47 -10.01
N GLY A 220 -5.13 17.72 -10.55
CA GLY A 220 -6.39 17.21 -10.00
C GLY A 220 -6.54 15.70 -10.08
N GLU A 221 -6.14 15.08 -11.20
CA GLU A 221 -6.14 13.61 -11.33
C GLU A 221 -5.15 12.97 -10.35
N ILE A 222 -3.92 13.50 -10.27
CA ILE A 222 -2.90 12.99 -9.33
C ILE A 222 -3.38 13.12 -7.87
N TYR A 223 -4.02 14.24 -7.53
CA TYR A 223 -4.61 14.45 -6.21
C TYR A 223 -5.72 13.44 -5.89
N LEU A 224 -6.59 13.13 -6.84
CA LEU A 224 -7.73 12.23 -6.60
C LEU A 224 -7.40 10.74 -6.69
N CYS A 225 -6.28 10.36 -7.31
CA CYS A 225 -5.85 8.97 -7.47
C CYS A 225 -5.99 8.10 -6.21
N PRO A 226 -5.43 8.50 -5.04
CA PRO A 226 -5.56 7.67 -3.84
C PRO A 226 -6.99 7.64 -3.27
N TYR A 227 -7.81 8.68 -3.49
CA TYR A 227 -9.22 8.70 -3.10
C TYR A 227 -10.05 7.72 -3.92
N VAL A 228 -9.80 7.63 -5.24
CA VAL A 228 -10.43 6.64 -6.11
C VAL A 228 -10.01 5.22 -5.71
N GLY A 229 -8.70 4.99 -5.48
CA GLY A 229 -8.20 3.71 -4.98
C GLY A 229 -8.84 3.27 -3.64
N MET A 230 -9.01 4.21 -2.71
CA MET A 230 -9.73 3.95 -1.46
C MET A 230 -11.20 3.61 -1.71
N THR A 231 -11.89 4.35 -2.57
CA THR A 231 -13.32 4.14 -2.87
C THR A 231 -13.58 2.77 -3.50
N ILE A 232 -12.69 2.32 -4.40
CA ILE A 232 -12.73 0.96 -4.97
C ILE A 232 -12.49 -0.09 -3.88
N SER A 233 -11.56 0.17 -2.95
CA SER A 233 -11.32 -0.74 -1.83
C SER A 233 -12.54 -0.86 -0.91
N GLU A 234 -13.22 0.24 -0.65
CA GLU A 234 -14.46 0.27 0.14
C GLU A 234 -15.61 -0.49 -0.55
N TYR A 235 -15.70 -0.41 -1.88
CA TYR A 235 -16.67 -1.20 -2.65
C TYR A 235 -16.53 -2.71 -2.40
N PHE A 236 -15.29 -3.22 -2.42
CA PHE A 236 -15.03 -4.64 -2.17
C PHE A 236 -15.17 -5.02 -0.70
N ARG A 237 -14.77 -4.14 0.23
CA ARG A 237 -15.02 -4.30 1.67
C ARG A 237 -16.50 -4.50 1.96
N ASP A 238 -17.35 -3.62 1.41
CA ASP A 238 -18.80 -3.65 1.68
C ASP A 238 -19.47 -4.91 1.12
N ARG A 239 -18.83 -5.56 0.12
CA ARG A 239 -19.24 -6.86 -0.43
C ARG A 239 -18.67 -8.07 0.32
N GLY A 240 -18.03 -7.84 1.47
CA GLY A 240 -17.59 -8.93 2.32
C GLY A 240 -16.17 -9.43 2.02
N ARG A 241 -15.35 -8.68 1.27
CA ARG A 241 -13.98 -9.08 0.91
C ARG A 241 -12.92 -8.31 1.70
N ASP A 242 -11.87 -9.01 2.09
CA ASP A 242 -10.65 -8.37 2.59
C ASP A 242 -9.89 -7.72 1.43
N VAL A 243 -9.37 -6.52 1.67
CA VAL A 243 -8.68 -5.72 0.65
C VAL A 243 -7.30 -5.28 1.15
N LEU A 244 -6.29 -5.40 0.29
CA LEU A 244 -5.02 -4.72 0.42
C LEU A 244 -5.00 -3.49 -0.49
N LEU A 245 -4.84 -2.30 0.08
CA LEU A 245 -4.71 -1.05 -0.66
C LEU A 245 -3.28 -0.51 -0.54
N VAL A 246 -2.62 -0.30 -1.68
CA VAL A 246 -1.30 0.35 -1.76
C VAL A 246 -1.48 1.77 -2.31
N LEU A 247 -0.91 2.77 -1.63
CA LEU A 247 -0.89 4.17 -2.09
C LEU A 247 0.55 4.60 -2.41
N ASP A 248 0.95 4.52 -3.68
CA ASP A 248 2.33 4.75 -4.14
C ASP A 248 2.40 5.91 -5.15
N ASP A 249 2.79 7.15 -4.80
CA ASP A 249 3.33 7.57 -3.50
C ASP A 249 2.68 8.84 -2.92
N MET A 250 2.58 8.84 -1.59
CA MET A 250 1.94 9.91 -0.81
C MET A 250 2.82 11.16 -0.68
N THR A 251 4.13 11.05 -0.93
CA THR A 251 5.03 12.21 -1.03
C THR A 251 4.71 13.05 -2.27
N THR A 252 4.45 12.40 -3.40
CA THR A 252 4.07 13.00 -4.68
C THR A 252 2.67 13.57 -4.56
N HIS A 253 1.74 12.83 -3.97
CA HIS A 253 0.43 13.39 -3.61
C HIS A 253 0.55 14.70 -2.84
N ALA A 254 1.38 14.73 -1.78
CA ALA A 254 1.57 15.95 -0.98
C ALA A 254 2.15 17.09 -1.82
N LYS A 255 3.14 16.82 -2.68
CA LYS A 255 3.76 17.82 -3.55
C LYS A 255 2.74 18.45 -4.51
N PHE A 256 1.87 17.66 -5.13
CA PHE A 256 0.82 18.16 -6.01
C PHE A 256 -0.28 18.90 -5.23
N TYR A 257 -0.65 18.42 -4.04
CA TYR A 257 -1.59 19.16 -3.19
C TYR A 257 -1.04 20.53 -2.75
N ARG A 258 0.27 20.59 -2.48
CA ARG A 258 0.98 21.84 -2.20
C ARG A 258 0.94 22.78 -3.41
N GLU A 259 1.22 22.28 -4.60
CA GLU A 259 1.15 23.06 -5.84
C GLU A 259 -0.25 23.64 -6.05
N LEU A 260 -1.30 22.81 -5.96
CA LEU A 260 -2.68 23.25 -6.05
C LEU A 260 -3.01 24.33 -5.01
N SER A 261 -2.59 24.13 -3.76
CA SER A 261 -2.85 25.09 -2.69
C SER A 261 -2.17 26.43 -2.90
N LEU A 262 -0.93 26.44 -3.42
CA LEU A 262 -0.20 27.66 -3.73
C LEU A 262 -0.81 28.41 -4.92
N LEU A 263 -1.24 27.69 -5.95
CA LEU A 263 -1.95 28.28 -7.10
C LEU A 263 -3.29 28.90 -6.70
N SER A 264 -4.01 28.28 -5.76
CA SER A 264 -5.21 28.83 -5.09
C SER A 264 -4.93 30.03 -4.18
N GLY A 265 -3.66 30.45 -4.01
CA GLY A 265 -3.31 31.55 -3.10
C GLY A 265 -3.50 31.23 -1.62
N ARG A 266 -3.57 29.95 -1.23
CA ARG A 266 -3.66 29.55 0.18
C ARG A 266 -2.32 29.79 0.88
N PHE A 267 -2.38 30.22 2.14
CA PHE A 267 -1.18 30.47 2.92
C PHE A 267 -0.34 29.20 3.13
N PRO A 268 0.95 29.22 2.79
CA PRO A 268 1.85 28.11 3.04
C PRO A 268 2.25 28.00 4.52
N GLY A 269 2.52 26.78 4.96
CA GLY A 269 3.13 26.45 6.25
C GLY A 269 4.55 25.90 6.10
N ARG A 270 4.90 24.92 6.93
CA ARG A 270 6.23 24.27 6.92
C ARG A 270 6.52 23.62 5.56
N ASP A 271 7.73 23.82 5.05
CA ASP A 271 8.18 23.37 3.72
C ASP A 271 7.21 23.77 2.59
N SER A 272 6.52 24.91 2.76
CA SER A 272 5.48 25.44 1.88
C SER A 272 4.21 24.59 1.74
N TYR A 273 4.04 23.51 2.50
CA TYR A 273 2.80 22.73 2.47
C TYR A 273 1.65 23.50 3.13
N PRO A 274 0.40 23.32 2.66
CA PRO A 274 -0.76 23.98 3.26
C PRO A 274 -1.03 23.42 4.66
N GLY A 275 -1.66 24.23 5.52
CA GLY A 275 -1.93 23.88 6.92
C GLY A 275 -2.84 22.66 7.13
N ASP A 276 -3.58 22.26 6.10
CA ASP A 276 -4.54 21.15 6.12
C ASP A 276 -4.01 19.84 5.50
N ILE A 277 -2.74 19.78 5.05
CA ILE A 277 -2.15 18.56 4.47
C ILE A 277 -2.30 17.35 5.40
N PHE A 278 -2.18 17.57 6.71
CA PHE A 278 -2.40 16.53 7.71
C PHE A 278 -3.84 15.99 7.67
N HIS A 279 -4.83 16.88 7.57
CA HIS A 279 -6.23 16.49 7.49
C HIS A 279 -6.54 15.70 6.21
N VAL A 280 -5.98 16.14 5.07
CA VAL A 280 -6.14 15.47 3.77
C VAL A 280 -5.70 14.01 3.83
N HIS A 281 -4.49 13.76 4.34
CA HIS A 281 -3.95 12.40 4.45
C HIS A 281 -4.62 11.59 5.56
N SER A 282 -4.83 12.17 6.76
CA SER A 282 -5.46 11.45 7.86
C SER A 282 -6.90 11.04 7.53
N LYS A 283 -7.71 11.93 6.98
CA LYS A 283 -9.08 11.62 6.54
C LYS A 283 -9.09 10.47 5.51
N LEU A 284 -8.15 10.47 4.58
CA LEU A 284 -8.02 9.42 3.58
C LEU A 284 -7.66 8.08 4.24
N VAL A 285 -6.55 7.99 4.98
CA VAL A 285 -6.03 6.73 5.52
C VAL A 285 -6.91 6.18 6.65
N GLU A 286 -7.65 7.04 7.36
CA GLU A 286 -8.67 6.62 8.34
C GLU A 286 -9.84 5.84 7.72
N ARG A 287 -10.06 5.88 6.40
CA ARG A 287 -11.08 5.04 5.74
C ARG A 287 -10.72 3.55 5.75
N ALA A 288 -9.44 3.22 5.95
CA ALA A 288 -8.97 1.87 6.15
C ALA A 288 -9.10 1.40 7.61
N GLY A 289 -9.12 0.09 7.82
CA GLY A 289 -9.39 -0.50 9.12
C GLY A 289 -9.93 -1.92 9.06
N ASN A 290 -10.28 -2.45 10.23
CA ASN A 290 -11.04 -3.69 10.37
C ASN A 290 -12.48 -3.38 10.78
N PHE A 291 -13.45 -3.96 10.09
CA PHE A 291 -14.86 -3.59 10.16
C PHE A 291 -15.76 -4.80 10.39
N LYS A 292 -16.96 -4.52 10.90
CA LYS A 292 -18.06 -5.48 10.94
C LYS A 292 -19.11 -5.11 9.91
N ILE A 293 -19.20 -5.88 8.83
CA ILE A 293 -20.22 -5.71 7.79
C ILE A 293 -21.21 -6.88 7.88
N GLY A 294 -22.40 -6.59 8.40
CA GLY A 294 -23.37 -7.62 8.77
C GLY A 294 -22.81 -8.58 9.82
N ASN A 295 -22.71 -9.87 9.47
CA ASN A 295 -22.15 -10.92 10.32
C ASN A 295 -20.68 -11.26 9.99
N LYS A 296 -20.06 -10.56 9.03
CA LYS A 296 -18.68 -10.82 8.60
C LYS A 296 -17.73 -9.74 9.12
N GLU A 297 -16.55 -10.18 9.51
CA GLU A 297 -15.41 -9.31 9.76
C GLU A 297 -14.65 -9.15 8.44
N VAL A 298 -14.41 -7.91 8.04
CA VAL A 298 -13.75 -7.56 6.78
C VAL A 298 -12.83 -6.38 6.99
N SER A 299 -11.76 -6.33 6.22
CA SER A 299 -10.71 -5.34 6.41
C SER A 299 -10.26 -4.65 5.13
N ILE A 300 -9.82 -3.41 5.27
CA ILE A 300 -8.96 -2.72 4.31
C ILE A 300 -7.63 -2.52 5.01
N THR A 301 -6.63 -3.30 4.61
CA THR A 301 -5.24 -3.10 5.03
C THR A 301 -4.61 -2.08 4.10
N CYS A 302 -4.13 -0.96 4.64
CA CYS A 302 -3.66 0.16 3.83
C CYS A 302 -2.15 0.34 3.99
N ILE A 303 -1.43 0.40 2.87
CA ILE A 303 0.02 0.55 2.80
C ILE A 303 0.34 1.87 2.07
N PRO A 304 0.32 3.01 2.76
CA PRO A 304 0.81 4.25 2.18
C PRO A 304 2.32 4.20 2.02
N VAL A 305 2.83 4.76 0.93
CA VAL A 305 4.26 4.81 0.61
C VAL A 305 4.75 6.25 0.63
N VAL A 306 5.85 6.48 1.33
CA VAL A 306 6.50 7.78 1.42
C VAL A 306 7.98 7.63 1.05
N GLU A 307 8.48 8.60 0.30
CA GLU A 307 9.89 8.74 -0.02
C GLU A 307 10.59 9.59 1.05
N SER A 308 11.69 9.10 1.64
CA SER A 308 12.64 9.91 2.42
C SER A 308 13.74 10.48 1.53
N VAL A 309 14.48 11.46 2.05
CA VAL A 309 15.61 12.07 1.35
C VAL A 309 16.87 11.80 2.17
N MET A 310 17.83 11.08 1.59
CA MET A 310 19.11 10.77 2.24
C MET A 310 18.95 10.11 3.63
N GLY A 311 17.98 9.20 3.77
CA GLY A 311 17.66 8.53 5.02
C GLY A 311 16.94 9.40 6.06
N ASP A 312 16.61 10.66 5.75
CA ASP A 312 15.88 11.53 6.67
C ASP A 312 14.38 11.18 6.67
N ILE A 313 13.97 10.51 7.75
CA ILE A 313 12.58 10.18 8.06
C ILE A 313 11.90 11.22 8.96
N THR A 314 12.61 12.27 9.34
CA THR A 314 12.10 13.37 10.20
C THR A 314 11.47 14.52 9.40
N GLY A 315 11.46 14.40 8.07
CA GLY A 315 10.78 15.33 7.18
C GLY A 315 9.28 15.48 7.47
N TYR A 316 8.71 16.59 7.03
CA TYR A 316 7.36 16.99 7.44
C TYR A 316 6.27 15.98 7.00
N ILE A 317 6.34 15.47 5.77
CA ILE A 317 5.35 14.50 5.28
C ILE A 317 5.56 13.12 5.91
N GLN A 318 6.81 12.70 6.11
CA GLN A 318 7.19 11.44 6.73
C GLN A 318 6.65 11.37 8.16
N THR A 319 6.92 12.40 8.96
CA THR A 319 6.46 12.48 10.36
C THR A 319 4.95 12.56 10.49
N ASN A 320 4.28 13.34 9.63
CA ASN A 320 2.81 13.35 9.56
C ASN A 320 2.27 11.94 9.29
N MET A 321 2.79 11.26 8.26
CA MET A 321 2.33 9.92 7.88
C MET A 321 2.59 8.87 8.97
N MET A 322 3.73 8.94 9.68
CA MET A 322 4.02 8.07 10.83
C MET A 322 3.05 8.30 12.00
N SER A 323 2.56 9.52 12.17
CA SER A 323 1.63 9.83 13.27
C SER A 323 0.20 9.32 13.04
N MET A 324 -0.22 9.17 11.78
CA MET A 324 -1.56 8.70 11.39
C MET A 324 -1.63 7.21 11.05
N THR A 325 -0.49 6.54 10.94
CA THR A 325 -0.40 5.09 10.68
C THR A 325 -0.15 4.32 11.98
N ASP A 326 -0.38 3.01 11.93
CA ASP A 326 -0.23 2.09 13.05
C ASP A 326 1.21 1.58 13.20
N GLY A 327 2.12 2.03 12.35
CA GLY A 327 3.49 1.56 12.25
C GLY A 327 4.16 2.01 10.96
N HIS A 328 5.43 1.66 10.81
CA HIS A 328 6.18 1.87 9.59
C HIS A 328 7.24 0.79 9.36
N ILE A 329 7.45 0.45 8.10
CA ILE A 329 8.55 -0.36 7.60
C ILE A 329 9.56 0.58 6.96
N TYR A 330 10.77 0.65 7.54
CA TYR A 330 11.84 1.51 7.06
C TYR A 330 12.76 0.76 6.09
N PHE A 331 12.86 1.27 4.86
CA PHE A 331 13.79 0.82 3.83
C PHE A 331 15.06 1.67 3.88
N ASP A 332 16.12 1.06 4.39
CA ASP A 332 17.41 1.68 4.69
C ASP A 332 18.34 1.65 3.47
N SER A 333 18.79 2.82 3.04
CA SER A 333 19.70 3.00 1.92
C SER A 333 21.05 2.30 2.13
N ASP A 334 21.57 2.28 3.36
CA ASP A 334 22.87 1.64 3.65
C ASP A 334 22.78 0.13 3.54
N LEU A 335 21.68 -0.48 4.00
CA LEU A 335 21.41 -1.89 3.79
C LEU A 335 21.30 -2.21 2.30
N PHE A 336 20.64 -1.33 1.54
CA PHE A 336 20.53 -1.48 0.09
C PHE A 336 21.90 -1.44 -0.61
N TYR A 337 22.77 -0.50 -0.25
CA TYR A 337 24.13 -0.40 -0.83
C TYR A 337 25.04 -1.56 -0.43
N ARG A 338 24.80 -2.18 0.73
CA ARG A 338 25.47 -3.43 1.16
C ARG A 338 24.91 -4.69 0.48
N GLY A 339 23.97 -4.54 -0.46
CA GLY A 339 23.41 -5.65 -1.22
C GLY A 339 22.23 -6.38 -0.56
N ARG A 340 21.72 -5.90 0.58
CA ARG A 340 20.58 -6.53 1.27
C ARG A 340 19.26 -6.32 0.54
N ARG A 341 18.47 -7.37 0.35
CA ARG A 341 17.22 -7.35 -0.42
C ARG A 341 16.18 -8.27 0.24
N PRO A 342 15.10 -7.76 0.87
CA PRO A 342 14.72 -6.36 0.97
C PRO A 342 15.65 -5.59 1.91
N ALA A 343 15.84 -4.30 1.62
CA ALA A 343 16.65 -3.41 2.45
C ALA A 343 15.88 -2.89 3.67
N VAL A 344 15.13 -3.76 4.35
CA VAL A 344 14.32 -3.37 5.50
C VAL A 344 15.20 -3.38 6.75
N ASN A 345 15.12 -2.32 7.55
CA ASN A 345 15.76 -2.27 8.85
C ASN A 345 14.73 -2.63 9.95
N PRO A 346 14.79 -3.84 10.52
CA PRO A 346 13.80 -4.29 11.49
C PRO A 346 13.90 -3.60 12.86
N PHE A 347 15.01 -2.92 13.15
CA PHE A 347 15.21 -2.22 14.43
C PHE A 347 14.64 -0.80 14.43
N ILE A 348 14.59 -0.16 13.25
CA ILE A 348 13.95 1.15 13.08
C ILE A 348 12.46 0.99 12.77
N SER A 349 12.09 -0.08 12.07
CA SER A 349 10.69 -0.37 11.74
C SER A 349 9.86 -0.61 13.00
N VAL A 350 8.61 -0.16 12.99
CA VAL A 350 7.70 -0.21 14.13
C VAL A 350 6.36 -0.78 13.71
N THR A 351 5.79 -1.70 14.47
CA THR A 351 4.37 -2.05 14.37
C THR A 351 3.70 -1.92 15.73
N ARG A 352 2.57 -1.20 15.81
CA ARG A 352 1.77 -1.06 17.04
C ARG A 352 0.72 -2.16 17.19
N VAL A 353 0.42 -2.89 16.11
CA VAL A 353 -0.66 -3.89 16.04
C VAL A 353 -0.12 -5.31 15.88
N GLY A 354 1.02 -5.49 15.24
CA GLY A 354 1.54 -6.81 14.87
C GLY A 354 1.55 -7.84 15.99
N ARG A 355 2.00 -7.45 17.18
CA ARG A 355 2.18 -8.36 18.33
C ARG A 355 0.89 -9.03 18.80
N GLN A 356 -0.26 -8.35 18.74
CA GLN A 356 -1.55 -8.92 19.16
C GLN A 356 -2.17 -9.85 18.10
N THR A 357 -1.68 -9.81 16.87
CA THR A 357 -2.14 -10.68 15.77
C THR A 357 -1.37 -12.00 15.69
N GLN A 358 -0.19 -12.07 16.30
CA GLN A 358 0.67 -13.24 16.24
C GLN A 358 0.23 -14.36 17.19
N GLN A 359 0.24 -15.58 16.66
CA GLN A 359 0.17 -16.81 17.45
C GLN A 359 1.41 -16.99 18.33
N ALA A 360 1.33 -17.88 19.33
CA ALA A 360 2.41 -18.13 20.29
C ALA A 360 3.77 -18.42 19.62
N LEU A 361 3.76 -19.32 18.63
CA LEU A 361 4.96 -19.70 17.87
C LEU A 361 5.62 -18.51 17.17
N GLY A 362 4.83 -17.67 16.49
CA GLY A 362 5.35 -16.49 15.80
C GLY A 362 5.99 -15.49 16.75
N ARG A 363 5.39 -15.28 17.92
CA ARG A 363 5.95 -14.41 18.97
C ARG A 363 7.28 -14.93 19.51
N ASP A 364 7.39 -16.25 19.69
CA ASP A 364 8.64 -16.86 20.17
C ASP A 364 9.75 -16.79 19.12
N ILE A 365 9.44 -17.07 17.85
CA ILE A 365 10.40 -16.93 16.74
C ILE A 365 10.91 -15.48 16.63
N ALA A 366 10.01 -14.50 16.62
CA ALA A 366 10.38 -13.09 16.56
C ALA A 366 11.31 -12.70 17.72
N ARG A 367 10.99 -13.13 18.95
CA ARG A 367 11.79 -12.87 20.15
C ARG A 367 13.22 -13.43 19.99
N VAL A 368 13.35 -14.70 19.61
CA VAL A 368 14.66 -15.33 19.42
C VAL A 368 15.48 -14.63 18.32
N LEU A 369 14.84 -14.22 17.23
CA LEU A 369 15.50 -13.49 16.15
C LEU A 369 16.00 -12.11 16.58
N PHE A 370 15.18 -11.36 17.31
CA PHE A 370 15.61 -10.07 17.85
C PHE A 370 16.78 -10.22 18.84
N GLU A 371 16.73 -11.21 19.73
CA GLU A 371 17.84 -11.50 20.67
C GLU A 371 19.13 -11.85 19.92
N LEU A 372 19.04 -12.73 18.91
CA LEU A 372 20.18 -13.14 18.09
C LEU A 372 20.79 -11.96 17.32
N LEU A 373 19.98 -11.18 16.60
CA LEU A 373 20.48 -10.09 15.75
C LEU A 373 21.02 -8.91 16.57
N ASN A 374 20.43 -8.61 17.73
CA ASN A 374 21.01 -7.64 18.67
C ASN A 374 22.38 -8.10 19.19
N SER A 375 22.53 -9.41 19.45
CA SER A 375 23.80 -9.97 19.89
C SER A 375 24.83 -9.92 18.76
N TYR A 376 24.41 -10.25 17.53
CA TYR A 376 25.22 -10.13 16.32
C TYR A 376 25.74 -8.70 16.11
N GLU A 377 24.88 -7.67 16.17
CA GLU A 377 25.31 -6.28 15.99
C GLU A 377 26.28 -5.80 17.07
N LYS A 378 26.06 -6.20 18.33
CA LYS A 378 26.99 -5.92 19.42
C LYS A 378 28.35 -6.57 19.13
N THR A 379 28.37 -7.86 18.79
CA THR A 379 29.61 -8.58 18.50
C THR A 379 30.35 -8.01 17.28
N GLN A 380 29.63 -7.65 16.21
CA GLN A 380 30.18 -6.97 15.02
C GLN A 380 30.79 -5.60 15.38
N SER A 381 30.18 -4.85 16.30
CA SER A 381 30.70 -3.57 16.74
C SER A 381 31.99 -3.74 17.56
N PHE A 382 32.05 -4.75 18.44
CA PHE A 382 33.26 -5.09 19.19
C PHE A 382 34.42 -5.53 18.28
N LEU A 383 34.13 -6.25 17.20
CA LEU A 383 35.13 -6.67 16.21
C LEU A 383 35.91 -5.51 15.58
N LYS A 384 35.25 -4.36 15.37
CA LYS A 384 35.89 -3.16 14.80
C LYS A 384 37.02 -2.60 15.67
N PHE A 385 37.08 -2.98 16.94
CA PHE A 385 38.12 -2.58 17.89
C PHE A 385 39.26 -3.60 18.00
N GLY A 386 39.32 -4.62 17.13
CA GLY A 386 40.44 -5.56 17.06
C GLY A 386 40.52 -6.56 18.22
N ALA A 387 39.44 -6.75 18.97
CA ALA A 387 39.39 -7.69 20.09
C ALA A 387 39.41 -9.15 19.61
N GLU A 388 40.13 -10.02 20.33
CA GLU A 388 40.08 -11.46 20.09
C GLU A 388 38.69 -12.03 20.34
N LEU A 389 38.20 -12.83 19.40
CA LEU A 389 36.90 -13.48 19.51
C LEU A 389 37.00 -14.81 20.24
N GLY A 390 36.26 -14.92 21.34
CA GLY A 390 35.92 -16.21 21.93
C GLY A 390 35.00 -17.05 21.04
N GLU A 391 34.95 -18.35 21.31
CA GLU A 391 34.19 -19.34 20.53
C GLU A 391 32.70 -18.98 20.39
N ASN A 392 32.06 -18.53 21.48
CA ASN A 392 30.66 -18.12 21.49
C ASN A 392 30.39 -16.94 20.56
N SER A 393 31.28 -15.94 20.54
CA SER A 393 31.16 -14.79 19.66
C SER A 393 31.27 -15.20 18.19
N ARG A 394 32.14 -16.16 17.84
CA ARG A 394 32.24 -16.71 16.48
C ARG A 394 30.95 -17.42 16.06
N GLN A 395 30.32 -18.17 16.97
CA GLN A 395 29.05 -18.86 16.70
C GLN A 395 27.90 -17.87 16.48
N ILE A 396 27.81 -16.81 17.30
CA ILE A 396 26.82 -15.73 17.13
C ILE A 396 26.99 -15.05 15.77
N LEU A 397 28.23 -14.73 15.38
CA LEU A 397 28.53 -14.13 14.08
C LEU A 397 28.14 -15.05 12.93
N ALA A 398 28.57 -16.31 12.98
CA ALA A 398 28.27 -17.29 11.93
C ALA A 398 26.75 -17.52 11.78
N MET A 399 26.01 -17.59 12.88
CA MET A 399 24.56 -17.74 12.84
C MET A 399 23.86 -16.47 12.35
N GLY A 400 24.29 -15.29 12.80
CA GLY A 400 23.75 -14.02 12.34
C GLY A 400 23.98 -13.79 10.84
N ASP A 401 25.16 -14.13 10.32
CA ASP A 401 25.45 -14.05 8.88
C ASP A 401 24.50 -14.94 8.07
N ARG A 402 24.23 -16.16 8.56
CA ARG A 402 23.28 -17.09 7.93
C ARG A 402 21.85 -16.56 7.96
N VAL A 403 21.39 -16.01 9.09
CA VAL A 403 20.05 -15.44 9.22
C VAL A 403 19.88 -14.23 8.31
N LEU A 404 20.87 -13.33 8.25
CA LEU A 404 20.84 -12.18 7.36
C LEU A 404 20.83 -12.60 5.88
N ALA A 405 21.63 -13.62 5.51
CA ALA A 405 21.60 -14.18 4.16
C ALA A 405 20.27 -14.86 3.84
N PHE A 406 19.63 -15.50 4.81
CA PHE A 406 18.30 -16.10 4.63
C PHE A 406 17.19 -15.07 4.43
N PHE A 407 17.33 -13.89 5.05
CA PHE A 407 16.41 -12.78 4.81
C PHE A 407 16.59 -12.13 3.43
N ASP A 408 17.71 -12.37 2.75
CA ASP A 408 17.89 -11.92 1.38
C ASP A 408 16.99 -12.75 0.44
N GLN A 409 15.86 -12.16 0.05
CA GLN A 409 14.80 -12.80 -0.73
C GLN A 409 14.71 -12.18 -2.13
N PRO A 410 14.73 -13.00 -3.20
CA PRO A 410 14.49 -12.53 -4.55
C PRO A 410 13.09 -11.89 -4.71
N PRO A 411 12.94 -10.81 -5.50
CA PRO A 411 11.65 -10.13 -5.69
C PRO A 411 10.52 -11.00 -6.22
N ASP A 412 10.81 -12.06 -6.99
CA ASP A 412 9.81 -12.89 -7.67
C ASP A 412 9.34 -14.10 -6.84
N SER A 413 9.79 -14.23 -5.59
CA SER A 413 9.60 -15.46 -4.79
C SER A 413 8.97 -15.17 -3.41
N PRO A 414 7.69 -14.73 -3.34
CA PRO A 414 7.00 -14.62 -2.07
C PRO A 414 6.84 -16.01 -1.42
N VAL A 415 7.19 -16.12 -0.14
CA VAL A 415 7.24 -17.39 0.60
C VAL A 415 6.02 -17.54 1.51
N PRO A 416 5.29 -18.67 1.50
CA PRO A 416 4.14 -18.89 2.39
C PRO A 416 4.51 -18.88 3.89
N PRO A 417 3.66 -18.32 4.79
CA PRO A 417 3.99 -18.15 6.21
C PRO A 417 4.45 -19.40 6.96
N SER A 418 3.82 -20.54 6.69
CA SER A 418 4.16 -21.83 7.32
C SER A 418 5.56 -22.30 6.92
N LEU A 419 5.88 -22.18 5.62
CA LEU A 419 7.20 -22.46 5.09
C LEU A 419 8.27 -21.51 5.67
N GLN A 420 7.97 -20.21 5.79
CA GLN A 420 8.92 -19.25 6.38
C GLN A 420 9.36 -19.67 7.81
N LYS A 421 8.40 -20.06 8.65
CA LYS A 421 8.66 -20.51 10.03
C LYS A 421 9.47 -21.79 10.07
N LEU A 422 9.12 -22.78 9.22
CA LEU A 422 9.85 -24.04 9.15
C LEU A 422 11.30 -23.84 8.67
N LEU A 423 11.50 -23.03 7.63
CA LEU A 423 12.82 -22.70 7.11
C LEU A 423 13.68 -22.02 8.18
N MET A 424 13.10 -21.07 8.92
CA MET A 424 13.80 -20.42 10.03
C MET A 424 14.19 -21.41 11.13
N ALA A 425 13.28 -22.30 11.54
CA ALA A 425 13.59 -23.33 12.52
C ALA A 425 14.67 -24.31 12.03
N SER A 426 14.60 -24.68 10.74
CA SER A 426 15.59 -25.57 10.11
C SER A 426 16.96 -24.93 9.98
N LEU A 427 17.01 -23.61 9.74
CA LEU A 427 18.24 -22.83 9.71
C LEU A 427 18.88 -22.74 11.10
N ILE A 428 18.10 -22.35 12.12
CA ILE A 428 18.60 -22.18 13.50
C ILE A 428 19.09 -23.51 14.08
N SER A 429 18.40 -24.62 13.78
CA SER A 429 18.77 -25.95 14.26
C SER A 429 19.90 -26.63 13.47
N GLY A 430 20.34 -26.02 12.37
CA GLY A 430 21.36 -26.58 11.48
C GLY A 430 20.90 -27.73 10.58
N MET A 431 19.59 -28.03 10.52
CA MET A 431 19.02 -29.03 9.62
C MET A 431 19.10 -28.61 8.15
N TRP A 432 19.05 -27.30 7.90
CA TRP A 432 19.18 -26.71 6.58
C TRP A 432 20.29 -25.67 6.56
N ALA A 433 21.14 -25.71 5.54
CA ALA A 433 22.29 -24.82 5.41
C ALA A 433 21.94 -23.40 4.94
N GLY A 434 20.66 -23.09 4.70
CA GLY A 434 20.22 -21.77 4.24
C GLY A 434 20.48 -21.49 2.76
N LYS A 435 20.51 -22.53 1.91
CA LYS A 435 20.79 -22.42 0.47
C LYS A 435 19.58 -22.76 -0.38
N ASP A 436 19.49 -22.15 -1.57
CA ASP A 436 18.52 -22.45 -2.63
C ASP A 436 17.04 -22.32 -2.22
N THR A 437 16.67 -21.26 -1.48
CA THR A 437 15.28 -21.00 -1.05
C THR A 437 14.26 -21.09 -2.20
N ALA A 438 14.64 -20.66 -3.41
CA ALA A 438 13.80 -20.78 -4.61
C ALA A 438 13.47 -22.23 -4.96
N LYS A 439 14.44 -23.15 -4.94
CA LYS A 439 14.21 -24.58 -5.20
C LYS A 439 13.34 -25.20 -4.10
N VAL A 440 13.54 -24.79 -2.85
CA VAL A 440 12.71 -25.26 -1.73
C VAL A 440 11.25 -24.84 -1.94
N LEU A 441 11.02 -23.58 -2.37
CA LEU A 441 9.70 -23.07 -2.69
C LEU A 441 9.04 -23.84 -3.85
N GLU A 442 9.79 -24.14 -4.91
CA GLU A 442 9.28 -24.94 -6.04
C GLU A 442 8.82 -26.33 -5.61
N LYS A 443 9.64 -27.04 -4.82
CA LYS A 443 9.29 -28.38 -4.31
C LYS A 443 8.11 -28.33 -3.34
N PHE A 444 8.06 -27.31 -2.48
CA PHE A 444 6.95 -27.11 -1.56
C PHE A 444 5.64 -26.85 -2.32
N ALA A 445 5.66 -26.00 -3.33
CA ALA A 445 4.49 -25.70 -4.16
C ALA A 445 4.03 -26.90 -5.02
N ALA A 446 4.96 -27.78 -5.42
CA ALA A 446 4.67 -28.95 -6.25
C ALA A 446 4.06 -30.13 -5.48
N SER A 447 4.18 -30.18 -4.15
CA SER A 447 3.75 -31.32 -3.34
C SER A 447 2.71 -30.92 -2.28
N PRO A 448 1.41 -31.20 -2.50
CA PRO A 448 0.36 -31.00 -1.50
C PRO A 448 0.61 -31.76 -0.20
N GLU A 449 1.25 -32.93 -0.29
CA GLU A 449 1.62 -33.73 0.88
C GLU A 449 2.63 -33.00 1.77
N LEU A 450 3.63 -32.34 1.17
CA LEU A 450 4.59 -31.51 1.91
C LEU A 450 3.89 -30.30 2.53
N VAL A 451 3.00 -29.62 1.80
CA VAL A 451 2.22 -28.50 2.36
C VAL A 451 1.46 -28.93 3.61
N ASN A 452 0.70 -30.03 3.52
CA ASN A 452 -0.08 -30.55 4.65
C ASN A 452 0.81 -30.97 5.82
N ALA A 453 1.96 -31.61 5.56
CA ALA A 453 2.90 -32.00 6.60
C ALA A 453 3.48 -30.76 7.33
N VAL A 454 3.85 -29.70 6.60
CA VAL A 454 4.35 -28.47 7.20
C VAL A 454 3.28 -27.75 8.02
N GLU A 455 2.05 -27.65 7.50
CA GLU A 455 0.93 -27.07 8.26
C GLU A 455 0.64 -27.87 9.54
N GLU A 456 0.70 -29.21 9.48
CA GLU A 456 0.53 -30.07 10.64
C GLU A 456 1.62 -29.83 11.70
N ILE A 457 2.89 -29.79 11.30
CA ILE A 457 4.02 -29.48 12.19
C ILE A 457 3.78 -28.11 12.86
N ILE A 458 3.47 -27.07 12.07
CA ILE A 458 3.26 -25.71 12.59
C ILE A 458 2.07 -25.64 13.55
N SER A 459 0.98 -26.37 13.28
CA SER A 459 -0.21 -26.39 14.14
C SER A 459 0.03 -27.01 15.52
N ARG A 460 1.01 -27.92 15.62
CA ARG A 460 1.37 -28.62 16.86
C ARG A 460 2.39 -27.85 17.71
N SER A 461 3.09 -26.89 17.12
CA SER A 461 4.17 -26.15 17.78
C SER A 461 3.69 -24.80 18.33
N LYS A 462 4.01 -24.53 19.60
CA LYS A 462 3.77 -23.24 20.26
C LYS A 462 5.05 -22.44 20.51
N SER A 463 6.22 -23.08 20.39
CA SER A 463 7.54 -22.48 20.53
C SER A 463 8.49 -22.92 19.41
N LEU A 464 9.57 -22.16 19.20
CA LEU A 464 10.61 -22.51 18.23
C LEU A 464 11.27 -23.86 18.56
N ASN A 465 11.48 -24.16 19.84
CA ASN A 465 12.06 -25.43 20.27
C ASN A 465 11.15 -26.62 19.92
N GLU A 466 9.85 -26.51 20.21
CA GLU A 466 8.87 -27.54 19.80
C GLU A 466 8.83 -27.71 18.28
N LEU A 467 8.92 -26.61 17.53
CA LEU A 467 8.98 -26.66 16.06
C LEU A 467 10.22 -27.39 15.57
N ILE A 468 11.38 -27.14 16.18
CA ILE A 468 12.63 -27.84 15.84
C ILE A 468 12.52 -29.33 16.16
N GLU A 469 11.93 -29.70 17.30
CA GLU A 469 11.74 -31.11 17.68
C GLU A 469 10.80 -31.84 16.73
N GLU A 470 9.65 -31.26 16.40
CA GLU A 470 8.70 -31.85 15.46
C GLU A 470 9.29 -31.96 14.04
N ALA A 471 10.02 -30.93 13.59
CA ALA A 471 10.72 -30.99 12.31
C ALA A 471 11.83 -32.07 12.30
N ARG A 472 12.53 -32.29 13.43
CA ARG A 472 13.51 -33.39 13.55
C ARG A 472 12.86 -34.76 13.47
N LYS A 473 11.70 -34.97 14.11
CA LYS A 473 10.94 -36.23 14.04
C LYS A 473 10.53 -36.55 12.59
N GLN A 474 10.23 -35.53 11.79
CA GLN A 474 9.82 -35.68 10.39
C GLN A 474 10.95 -35.41 9.39
N ASN A 475 12.22 -35.40 9.83
CA ASN A 475 13.34 -34.96 9.00
C ASN A 475 13.48 -35.79 7.70
N GLU A 476 13.15 -37.08 7.71
CA GLU A 476 13.17 -37.90 6.48
C GLU A 476 12.20 -37.40 5.41
N LYS A 477 11.01 -36.94 5.81
CA LYS A 477 10.04 -36.32 4.89
C LYS A 477 10.53 -34.95 4.42
N LEU A 478 11.12 -34.17 5.34
CA LEU A 478 11.63 -32.83 5.05
C LEU A 478 12.91 -32.84 4.20
N LYS A 479 13.69 -33.92 4.18
CA LYS A 479 14.88 -34.06 3.32
C LYS A 479 14.60 -33.83 1.84
N ILE A 480 13.37 -34.05 1.38
CA ILE A 480 12.94 -33.74 0.01
C ILE A 480 13.06 -32.24 -0.28
N LEU A 481 12.83 -31.38 0.72
CA LEU A 481 13.03 -29.94 0.57
C LEU A 481 14.51 -29.59 0.39
N TRP A 482 15.40 -30.30 1.10
CA TRP A 482 16.83 -29.99 1.17
C TRP A 482 17.66 -30.58 0.01
N ASN A 483 17.29 -31.75 -0.49
CA ASN A 483 17.92 -32.48 -1.61
C ASN A 483 17.18 -32.18 -2.90
#